data_AF-Q0UG15-F1
#
_entry.id   AF-Q0UG15-F1
#
_cell.length_a   1.000
_cell.length_b   1.000
_cell.length_c   1.000
_cell.angle_alpha   90.00
_cell.angle_beta   90.00
_cell.angle_gamma   90.00
#
_symmetry.space_group_name_H-M   'P 1'
#
loop_
_entity.id
_entity.type
_entity.pdbx_description
1 polymer ?
#
loop_
_entity_poly.entity_id
_entity_poly.type
_entity_poly.pdbx_seq_one_letter_code
_entity_poly.pdbx_strand_id
1 'polypeptide(L)'
;MYDQILGSFYSIPLRIPSDTISATLSASPRSYSAQISTALHQHRQSLYTAISADPARFLLLAMLLCNDAIFSEALIHIAGAHPCWPWPAKRTCLPEEIIQLVVRKSAELGQMCLEAERDLLLLTIHIDRFGPVEPQVHSTFPTWFIVATFRDQFARTFHALEADRQASLKRGALFRKIRKGGEEYMALGEMRRLMARVMPSAVGGLEEDLGMLKECARGVVEDLARNELCLDVEGGRVGYLTCVKVGREDVPWRAGGKGLD
;
A
#
# COMPACT_ATOMS: atom_id res chain seq x y z
N MET A 1 -21.08 20.99 -22.30
CA MET A 1 -20.59 19.77 -21.60
C MET A 1 -19.09 19.80 -21.30
N TYR A 2 -18.40 20.95 -21.46
CA TYR A 2 -17.00 21.15 -21.08
C TYR A 2 -16.84 21.97 -19.77
N ASP A 3 -17.85 22.76 -19.38
CA ASP A 3 -17.75 23.64 -18.20
C ASP A 3 -18.04 22.95 -16.85
N GLN A 4 -18.55 21.72 -16.84
CA GLN A 4 -18.87 21.02 -15.58
C GLN A 4 -17.67 20.29 -14.96
N ILE A 5 -16.59 20.07 -15.72
CA ILE A 5 -15.42 19.35 -15.21
C ILE A 5 -14.42 20.32 -14.53
N LEU A 6 -14.36 21.58 -14.97
CA LEU A 6 -13.42 22.57 -14.45
C LEU A 6 -13.94 23.40 -13.26
N GLY A 7 -15.26 23.39 -13.02
CA GLY A 7 -15.90 24.18 -11.95
C GLY A 7 -15.58 23.72 -10.52
N SER A 8 -14.92 22.57 -10.32
CA SER A 8 -14.59 22.04 -8.99
C SER A 8 -13.13 22.26 -8.56
N PHE A 9 -12.30 22.87 -9.40
CA PHE A 9 -10.86 23.04 -9.15
C PHE A 9 -10.48 24.31 -8.37
N TYR A 10 -11.38 25.29 -8.23
CA TYR A 10 -11.03 26.58 -7.64
C TYR A 10 -11.62 26.78 -6.25
N SER A 11 -10.86 26.40 -5.24
CA SER A 11 -10.93 27.07 -3.92
C SER A 11 -9.55 27.39 -3.33
N ILE A 12 -8.51 27.36 -4.16
CA ILE A 12 -7.18 27.88 -3.80
C ILE A 12 -6.65 28.65 -5.02
N PRO A 13 -6.51 29.98 -4.97
CA PRO A 13 -5.95 30.74 -6.07
C PRO A 13 -4.44 30.50 -6.16
N LEU A 14 -4.01 29.70 -7.15
CA LEU A 14 -2.62 29.65 -7.59
C LEU A 14 -2.27 31.00 -8.26
N ARG A 15 -1.45 31.82 -7.60
CA ARG A 15 -0.87 33.02 -8.23
C ARG A 15 0.22 32.59 -9.19
N ILE A 16 -0.11 32.49 -10.48
CA ILE A 16 0.85 32.37 -11.57
C ILE A 16 1.08 33.79 -12.13
N PRO A 17 2.34 34.26 -12.26
CA PRO A 17 2.64 35.58 -12.84
C PRO A 17 2.07 35.71 -14.26
N SER A 18 1.38 36.82 -14.52
CA SER A 18 0.60 37.08 -15.74
C SER A 18 1.45 37.19 -17.01
N ASP A 19 2.77 37.34 -16.87
CA ASP A 19 3.68 37.73 -17.95
C ASP A 19 4.04 36.55 -18.86
N THR A 20 3.83 35.32 -18.39
CA THR A 20 4.15 34.10 -19.14
C THR A 20 2.99 33.67 -20.07
N ILE A 21 1.76 34.11 -19.79
CA ILE A 21 0.52 33.57 -20.40
C ILE A 21 0.28 34.12 -21.81
N SER A 22 0.61 35.40 -22.07
CA SER A 22 0.37 36.01 -23.38
C SER A 22 1.27 35.48 -24.50
N ALA A 23 2.42 34.89 -24.17
CA ALA A 23 3.31 34.26 -25.16
C ALA A 23 2.91 32.82 -25.53
N THR A 24 1.98 32.20 -24.79
CA THR A 24 1.66 30.75 -24.92
C THR A 24 0.49 30.46 -25.86
N LEU A 25 -0.26 31.47 -26.30
CA LEU A 25 -1.56 31.33 -26.98
C LEU A 25 -1.50 30.89 -28.47
N SER A 26 -0.35 30.46 -28.98
CA SER A 26 -0.20 30.00 -30.38
C SER A 26 0.30 28.56 -30.56
N ALA A 27 0.46 27.77 -29.49
CA ALA A 27 1.04 26.43 -29.58
C ALA A 27 -0.01 25.30 -29.64
N SER A 28 0.34 24.20 -30.31
CA SER A 28 -0.47 22.99 -30.53
C SER A 28 -0.76 22.19 -29.24
N PRO A 29 -1.90 21.44 -29.14
CA PRO A 29 -2.29 20.60 -27.98
C PRO A 29 -1.18 19.72 -27.38
N ARG A 30 -0.26 19.21 -28.23
CA ARG A 30 0.89 18.39 -27.78
C ARG A 30 1.95 19.19 -27.00
N SER A 31 2.06 20.49 -27.25
CA SER A 31 3.00 21.38 -26.55
C SER A 31 2.54 21.67 -25.12
N TYR A 32 1.22 21.77 -24.89
CA TYR A 32 0.67 21.98 -23.55
C TYR A 32 0.89 20.75 -22.64
N SER A 33 0.75 19.54 -23.17
CA SER A 33 1.06 18.30 -22.44
C SER A 33 2.51 18.28 -21.93
N ALA A 34 3.47 18.68 -22.77
CA ALA A 34 4.88 18.70 -22.40
C ALA A 34 5.20 19.76 -21.33
N GLN A 35 4.63 20.97 -21.47
CA GLN A 35 4.85 22.07 -20.51
C GLN A 35 4.18 21.80 -19.16
N ILE A 36 2.95 21.27 -19.17
CA ILE A 36 2.25 20.81 -17.96
C ILE A 36 3.05 19.70 -17.28
N SER A 37 3.56 18.73 -18.05
CA SER A 37 4.42 17.66 -17.51
C SER A 37 5.68 18.21 -16.83
N THR A 38 6.27 19.26 -17.39
CA THR A 38 7.48 19.93 -16.86
C THR A 38 7.18 20.73 -15.59
N ALA A 39 6.08 21.48 -15.56
CA ALA A 39 5.64 22.23 -14.38
C ALA A 39 5.22 21.29 -13.22
N LEU A 40 4.59 20.16 -13.54
CA LEU A 40 4.23 19.12 -12.58
C LEU A 40 5.46 18.47 -11.93
N HIS A 41 6.58 18.37 -12.65
CA HIS A 41 7.85 17.89 -12.10
C HIS A 41 8.44 18.82 -11.04
N GLN A 42 8.28 20.14 -11.18
CA GLN A 42 8.80 21.12 -10.22
C GLN A 42 8.02 21.12 -8.88
N HIS A 43 6.78 20.60 -8.88
CA HIS A 43 5.90 20.49 -7.70
C HIS A 43 5.47 19.04 -7.42
N ARG A 44 6.37 18.09 -7.70
CA ARG A 44 6.09 16.66 -7.74
C ARG A 44 5.43 16.12 -6.46
N GLN A 45 5.91 16.52 -5.27
CA GLN A 45 5.32 16.07 -4.00
C GLN A 45 3.93 16.68 -3.73
N SER A 46 3.71 17.95 -4.10
CA SER A 46 2.39 18.58 -3.99
C SER A 46 1.38 17.92 -4.92
N LEU A 47 1.81 17.51 -6.12
CA LEU A 47 0.99 16.76 -7.06
C LEU A 47 0.58 15.40 -6.48
N TYR A 48 1.53 14.57 -6.02
CA TYR A 48 1.19 13.24 -5.50
C TYR A 48 0.35 13.31 -4.23
N THR A 49 0.58 14.33 -3.40
CA THR A 49 -0.30 14.62 -2.26
C THR A 49 -1.72 14.91 -2.74
N ALA A 50 -1.90 15.75 -3.76
CA ALA A 50 -3.20 16.03 -4.34
C ALA A 50 -3.86 14.79 -4.97
N ILE A 51 -3.07 13.94 -5.64
CA ILE A 51 -3.54 12.67 -6.21
C ILE A 51 -4.09 11.77 -5.10
N SER A 52 -3.37 11.60 -3.99
CA SER A 52 -3.85 10.77 -2.86
C SER A 52 -5.16 11.26 -2.22
N ALA A 53 -5.43 12.58 -2.30
CA ALA A 53 -6.62 13.19 -1.76
C ALA A 53 -7.88 12.97 -2.64
N ASP A 54 -7.71 12.82 -3.96
CA ASP A 54 -8.82 12.52 -4.87
C ASP A 54 -8.34 11.77 -6.14
N PRO A 55 -7.90 10.51 -6.00
CA PRO A 55 -7.25 9.79 -7.09
C PRO A 55 -8.20 9.56 -8.27
N ALA A 56 -9.51 9.43 -8.05
CA ALA A 56 -10.45 9.22 -9.14
C ALA A 56 -10.53 10.43 -10.08
N ARG A 57 -10.49 11.67 -9.55
CA ARG A 57 -10.44 12.86 -10.41
C ARG A 57 -9.12 12.92 -11.19
N PHE A 58 -8.00 12.59 -10.56
CA PHE A 58 -6.69 12.57 -11.22
C PHE A 58 -6.55 11.42 -12.23
N LEU A 59 -7.24 10.30 -12.02
CA LEU A 59 -7.27 9.18 -12.96
C LEU A 59 -7.99 9.59 -14.26
N LEU A 60 -9.13 10.28 -14.16
CA LEU A 60 -9.83 10.85 -15.32
C LEU A 60 -8.96 11.88 -16.05
N LEU A 61 -8.27 12.76 -15.31
CA LEU A 61 -7.34 13.72 -15.90
C LEU A 61 -6.19 13.02 -16.63
N ALA A 62 -5.64 11.97 -16.04
CA ALA A 62 -4.57 11.18 -16.65
C ALA A 62 -5.02 10.53 -17.97
N MET A 63 -6.27 10.06 -18.03
CA MET A 63 -6.85 9.52 -19.26
C MET A 63 -7.00 10.57 -20.36
N LEU A 64 -7.41 11.79 -20.02
CA LEU A 64 -7.53 12.89 -20.99
C LEU A 64 -6.15 13.34 -21.51
N LEU A 65 -5.13 13.32 -20.64
CA LEU A 65 -3.77 13.76 -20.98
C LEU A 65 -2.88 12.65 -21.53
N CYS A 66 -3.35 11.39 -21.53
CA CYS A 66 -2.55 10.20 -21.77
C CYS A 66 -1.26 10.16 -20.91
N ASN A 67 -1.37 10.48 -19.62
CA ASN A 67 -0.23 10.58 -18.70
C ASN A 67 -0.10 9.36 -17.80
N ASP A 68 0.89 8.50 -18.09
CA ASP A 68 1.14 7.25 -17.36
C ASP A 68 1.42 7.43 -15.87
N ALA A 69 2.17 8.48 -15.50
CA ALA A 69 2.63 8.65 -14.14
C ALA A 69 1.46 9.01 -13.21
N ILE A 70 0.60 9.94 -13.65
CA ILE A 70 -0.62 10.30 -12.91
C ILE A 70 -1.59 9.11 -12.88
N PHE A 71 -1.72 8.39 -14.00
CA PHE A 71 -2.58 7.21 -14.09
C PHE A 71 -2.16 6.12 -13.11
N SER A 72 -0.88 5.77 -13.11
CA SER A 72 -0.34 4.71 -12.25
C SER A 72 -0.47 5.09 -10.78
N GLU A 73 -0.08 6.31 -10.40
CA GLU A 73 -0.22 6.79 -9.03
C GLU A 73 -1.68 6.69 -8.54
N ALA A 74 -2.62 7.24 -9.31
CA ALA A 74 -4.03 7.25 -8.96
C ALA A 74 -4.63 5.83 -8.91
N LEU A 75 -4.26 4.97 -9.86
CA LEU A 75 -4.73 3.60 -9.92
C LEU A 75 -4.25 2.78 -8.72
N ILE A 76 -2.99 2.93 -8.31
CA ILE A 76 -2.43 2.24 -7.14
C ILE A 76 -3.21 2.61 -5.88
N HIS A 77 -3.51 3.90 -5.68
CA HIS A 77 -4.34 4.34 -4.55
C HIS A 77 -5.70 3.64 -4.53
N ILE A 78 -6.42 3.69 -5.67
CA ILE A 78 -7.77 3.14 -5.79
C ILE A 78 -7.78 1.62 -5.61
N ALA A 79 -6.86 0.91 -6.27
CA ALA A 79 -6.74 -0.54 -6.17
C ALA A 79 -6.36 -1.01 -4.76
N GLY A 80 -5.43 -0.30 -4.10
CA GLY A 80 -5.03 -0.60 -2.73
C GLY A 80 -6.14 -0.41 -1.70
N ALA A 81 -6.95 0.64 -1.85
CA ALA A 81 -8.04 0.93 -0.93
C ALA A 81 -9.30 0.10 -1.18
N HIS A 82 -9.49 -0.45 -2.38
CA HIS A 82 -10.67 -1.23 -2.75
C HIS A 82 -10.91 -2.39 -1.74
N PRO A 83 -12.16 -2.67 -1.34
CA PRO A 83 -13.43 -2.07 -1.78
C PRO A 83 -13.80 -0.76 -1.09
N CYS A 84 -13.00 -0.29 -0.13
CA CYS A 84 -13.25 1.00 0.51
C CYS A 84 -13.05 2.16 -0.47
N TRP A 85 -13.78 3.24 -0.24
CA TRP A 85 -13.75 4.42 -1.09
C TRP A 85 -13.80 5.69 -0.23
N PRO A 86 -12.66 6.15 0.32
CA PRO A 86 -12.63 7.29 1.24
C PRO A 86 -12.61 8.66 0.53
N TRP A 87 -12.75 8.70 -0.79
CA TRP A 87 -12.51 9.92 -1.59
C TRP A 87 -13.79 10.66 -2.00
N PRO A 88 -13.71 11.99 -2.23
CA PRO A 88 -14.87 12.80 -2.58
C PRO A 88 -15.50 12.44 -3.93
N ALA A 89 -14.70 12.24 -4.98
CA ALA A 89 -15.23 11.83 -6.28
C ALA A 89 -15.83 10.43 -6.19
N LYS A 90 -17.08 10.26 -6.65
CA LYS A 90 -17.80 8.98 -6.55
C LYS A 90 -17.20 7.94 -7.49
N ARG A 91 -17.13 6.67 -7.06
CA ARG A 91 -16.70 5.54 -7.91
C ARG A 91 -17.38 5.50 -9.28
N THR A 92 -18.65 5.91 -9.36
CA THR A 92 -19.45 5.94 -10.61
C THR A 92 -18.97 6.96 -11.64
N CYS A 93 -18.02 7.85 -11.31
CA CYS A 93 -17.44 8.76 -12.30
C CYS A 93 -16.38 8.10 -13.17
N LEU A 94 -15.86 6.93 -12.77
CA LEU A 94 -14.85 6.20 -13.54
C LEU A 94 -15.51 5.33 -14.61
N PRO A 95 -14.87 5.18 -15.79
CA PRO A 95 -15.30 4.23 -16.81
C PRO A 95 -15.34 2.80 -16.26
N GLU A 96 -16.26 1.99 -16.78
CA GLU A 96 -16.47 0.62 -16.31
C GLU A 96 -15.22 -0.24 -16.47
N GLU A 97 -14.46 -0.06 -17.55
CA GLU A 97 -13.21 -0.78 -17.82
C GLU A 97 -12.16 -0.50 -16.73
N ILE A 98 -12.11 0.73 -16.23
CA ILE A 98 -11.21 1.13 -15.15
C ILE A 98 -11.66 0.54 -13.82
N ILE A 99 -12.98 0.49 -13.57
CA ILE A 99 -13.52 -0.16 -12.38
C ILE A 99 -13.19 -1.65 -12.37
N GLN A 100 -13.31 -2.33 -13.52
CA GLN A 100 -12.95 -3.73 -13.68
C GLN A 100 -11.45 -3.97 -13.48
N LEU A 101 -10.60 -3.07 -13.97
CA LEU A 101 -9.16 -3.10 -13.72
C LEU A 101 -8.85 -2.98 -12.22
N VAL A 102 -9.47 -2.02 -11.51
CA VAL A 102 -9.34 -1.85 -10.06
C VAL A 102 -9.71 -3.13 -9.31
N VAL A 103 -10.86 -3.73 -9.65
CA VAL A 103 -11.32 -4.97 -9.03
C VAL A 103 -10.30 -6.10 -9.25
N ARG A 104 -9.78 -6.24 -10.47
CA ARG A 104 -8.78 -7.26 -10.82
C ARG A 104 -7.49 -7.09 -10.01
N LYS A 105 -6.92 -5.88 -10.01
CA LYS A 105 -5.69 -5.56 -9.25
C LYS A 105 -5.89 -5.71 -7.75
N SER A 106 -7.06 -5.34 -7.22
CA SER A 106 -7.39 -5.55 -5.81
C SER A 106 -7.52 -7.04 -5.46
N ALA A 107 -8.06 -7.87 -6.35
CA ALA A 107 -8.10 -9.32 -6.15
C ALA A 107 -6.70 -9.95 -6.14
N GLU A 108 -5.79 -9.50 -7.02
CA GLU A 108 -4.38 -9.90 -7.02
C GLU A 108 -3.71 -9.57 -5.67
N LEU A 109 -3.91 -8.35 -5.15
CA LEU A 109 -3.45 -7.97 -3.82
C LEU A 109 -4.04 -8.84 -2.71
N GLY A 110 -5.33 -9.15 -2.81
CA GLY A 110 -6.02 -10.03 -1.87
C GLY A 110 -5.38 -11.42 -1.80
N GLN A 111 -5.03 -11.99 -2.96
CA GLN A 111 -4.35 -13.28 -3.03
C GLN A 111 -2.97 -13.22 -2.37
N MET A 112 -2.17 -12.19 -2.67
CA MET A 112 -0.86 -11.99 -2.01
C MET A 112 -1.00 -11.85 -0.48
N CYS A 113 -2.03 -11.15 -0.01
CA CYS A 113 -2.30 -11.03 1.42
C CYS A 113 -2.61 -12.38 2.05
N LEU A 114 -3.49 -13.17 1.43
CA LEU A 114 -3.88 -14.49 1.96
C LEU A 114 -2.66 -15.42 2.07
N GLU A 115 -1.78 -15.41 1.07
CA GLU A 115 -0.55 -16.19 1.08
C GLU A 115 0.41 -15.73 2.20
N ALA A 116 0.65 -14.42 2.32
CA ALA A 116 1.50 -13.90 3.37
C ALA A 116 0.92 -14.14 4.78
N GLU A 117 -0.38 -13.95 4.99
CA GLU A 117 -1.03 -14.21 6.28
C GLU A 117 -0.92 -15.67 6.68
N ARG A 118 -1.15 -16.59 5.73
CA ARG A 118 -0.92 -18.03 5.93
C ARG A 118 0.53 -18.29 6.34
N ASP A 119 1.48 -17.75 5.60
CA ASP A 119 2.90 -18.02 5.83
C ASP A 119 3.37 -17.46 7.19
N LEU A 120 2.88 -16.28 7.59
CA LEU A 120 3.10 -15.69 8.92
C LEU A 120 2.54 -16.58 10.05
N LEU A 121 1.35 -17.15 9.87
CA LEU A 121 0.75 -18.07 10.83
C LEU A 121 1.47 -19.41 10.92
N LEU A 122 2.18 -19.82 9.87
CA LEU A 122 2.96 -21.06 9.82
C LEU A 122 4.41 -20.90 10.30
N LEU A 123 4.93 -19.67 10.46
CA LEU A 123 6.31 -19.40 10.86
C LEU A 123 6.74 -20.20 12.10
N THR A 124 7.91 -20.84 12.04
CA THR A 124 8.47 -21.63 13.13
C THR A 124 9.97 -21.46 13.20
N ILE A 125 10.54 -21.70 14.38
CA ILE A 125 11.99 -21.87 14.53
C ILE A 125 12.31 -23.34 14.28
N HIS A 126 13.38 -23.58 13.51
CA HIS A 126 13.93 -24.91 13.27
C HIS A 126 15.21 -25.07 14.08
N ILE A 127 15.34 -26.21 14.75
CA ILE A 127 16.55 -26.59 15.48
C ILE A 127 17.28 -27.62 14.64
N ASP A 128 18.28 -27.17 13.88
CA ASP A 128 19.16 -27.98 13.02
C ASP A 128 18.60 -29.36 12.65
N ARG A 129 19.25 -30.44 13.11
CA ARG A 129 18.93 -31.83 12.76
C ARG A 129 17.60 -32.34 13.32
N PHE A 130 16.91 -31.54 14.13
CA PHE A 130 15.74 -31.94 14.90
C PHE A 130 14.44 -31.35 14.35
N GLY A 131 14.50 -30.51 13.31
CA GLY A 131 13.31 -29.98 12.64
C GLY A 131 12.66 -28.83 13.41
N PRO A 132 11.35 -28.57 13.21
CA PRO A 132 10.66 -27.46 13.87
C PRO A 132 10.56 -27.68 15.38
N VAL A 133 10.50 -26.59 16.15
CA VAL A 133 10.25 -26.69 17.59
C VAL A 133 8.87 -27.27 17.89
N GLU A 134 8.81 -28.14 18.91
CA GLU A 134 7.63 -28.93 19.26
C GLU A 134 7.35 -28.87 20.77
N PRO A 135 6.08 -28.87 21.20
CA PRO A 135 5.74 -28.79 22.62
C PRO A 135 6.12 -30.05 23.41
N GLN A 136 6.32 -31.19 22.75
CA GLN A 136 6.63 -32.47 23.39
C GLN A 136 8.09 -32.56 23.86
N VAL A 137 8.98 -31.71 23.33
CA VAL A 137 10.42 -31.76 23.62
C VAL A 137 10.75 -30.74 24.71
N HIS A 138 11.03 -31.23 25.92
CA HIS A 138 11.22 -30.38 27.11
C HIS A 138 12.31 -29.30 26.94
N SER A 139 13.41 -29.60 26.26
CA SER A 139 14.51 -28.65 26.06
C SER A 139 14.16 -27.49 25.12
N THR A 140 13.20 -27.68 24.22
CA THR A 140 12.82 -26.70 23.17
C THR A 140 11.45 -26.09 23.45
N PHE A 141 10.75 -26.59 24.47
CA PHE A 141 9.45 -26.11 24.93
C PHE A 141 9.41 -24.59 25.18
N PRO A 142 10.42 -23.93 25.80
CA PRO A 142 10.41 -22.47 25.97
C PRO A 142 10.40 -21.72 24.62
N THR A 143 11.21 -22.16 23.65
CA THR A 143 11.24 -21.59 22.30
C THR A 143 9.94 -21.86 21.55
N TRP A 144 9.40 -23.08 21.64
CA TRP A 144 8.07 -23.39 21.09
C TRP A 144 6.99 -22.47 21.66
N PHE A 145 7.02 -22.18 22.96
CA PHE A 145 6.06 -21.29 23.59
C PHE A 145 6.15 -19.85 23.05
N ILE A 146 7.36 -19.36 22.76
CA ILE A 146 7.58 -18.06 22.11
C ILE A 146 6.99 -18.08 20.69
N VAL A 147 7.27 -19.11 19.90
CA VAL A 147 6.70 -19.30 18.56
C VAL A 147 5.18 -19.32 18.59
N ALA A 148 4.58 -20.09 19.51
CA ALA A 148 3.13 -20.18 19.67
C ALA A 148 2.52 -18.81 20.03
N THR A 149 3.13 -18.08 20.96
CA THR A 149 2.69 -16.74 21.34
C THR A 149 2.80 -15.76 20.16
N PHE A 150 3.87 -15.84 19.37
CA PHE A 150 4.08 -15.00 18.19
C PHE A 150 3.00 -15.23 17.13
N ARG A 151 2.71 -16.49 16.80
CA ARG A 151 1.60 -16.85 15.87
C ARG A 151 0.25 -16.39 16.37
N ASP A 152 0.01 -16.53 17.67
CA ASP A 152 -1.23 -16.10 18.32
C ASP A 152 -1.44 -14.57 18.26
N GLN A 153 -0.36 -13.77 18.32
CA GLN A 153 -0.47 -12.33 18.03
C GLN A 153 -0.90 -12.04 16.59
N PHE A 154 -0.40 -12.79 15.60
CA PHE A 154 -0.86 -12.67 14.22
C PHE A 154 -2.33 -13.06 14.09
N ALA A 155 -2.72 -14.22 14.63
CA ALA A 155 -4.10 -14.70 14.58
C ALA A 155 -5.09 -13.67 15.12
N ARG A 156 -4.78 -13.06 16.28
CA ARG A 156 -5.60 -11.96 16.82
C ARG A 156 -5.62 -10.72 15.94
N THR A 157 -4.48 -10.33 15.40
CA THR A 157 -4.35 -9.14 14.55
C THR A 157 -5.17 -9.30 13.26
N PHE A 158 -5.05 -10.45 12.60
CA PHE A 158 -5.80 -10.75 11.38
C PHE A 158 -7.28 -10.90 11.65
N HIS A 159 -7.67 -11.59 12.73
CA HIS A 159 -9.07 -11.68 13.13
C HIS A 159 -9.72 -10.30 13.36
N ALA A 160 -9.02 -9.41 14.07
CA ALA A 160 -9.50 -8.03 14.28
C ALA A 160 -9.59 -7.24 12.97
N LEU A 161 -8.64 -7.45 12.06
CA LEU A 161 -8.60 -6.79 10.77
C LEU A 161 -9.72 -7.26 9.83
N GLU A 162 -10.02 -8.56 9.79
CA GLU A 162 -11.12 -9.12 8.99
C GLU A 162 -12.50 -8.65 9.47
N ALA A 163 -12.67 -8.47 10.78
CA ALA A 163 -13.90 -7.93 11.35
C ALA A 163 -14.12 -6.44 11.03
N ASP A 164 -13.08 -5.74 10.57
CA ASP A 164 -13.11 -4.31 10.30
C ASP A 164 -13.64 -3.99 8.90
N ARG A 165 -14.72 -3.20 8.82
CA ARG A 165 -15.28 -2.73 7.54
C ARG A 165 -14.31 -1.88 6.71
N GLN A 166 -13.26 -1.35 7.34
CA GLN A 166 -12.20 -0.55 6.73
C GLN A 166 -10.88 -1.32 6.60
N ALA A 167 -10.90 -2.65 6.63
CA ALA A 167 -9.71 -3.51 6.59
C ALA A 167 -8.70 -3.12 5.48
N SER A 168 -9.18 -2.90 4.25
CA SER A 168 -8.32 -2.55 3.11
C SER A 168 -7.56 -1.25 3.35
N LEU A 169 -8.14 -0.28 4.07
CA LEU A 169 -7.49 0.99 4.44
C LEU A 169 -6.42 0.84 5.53
N LYS A 170 -6.26 -0.34 6.13
CA LYS A 170 -5.35 -0.59 7.27
C LYS A 170 -4.28 -1.65 6.96
N ARG A 171 -4.54 -2.54 6.00
CA ARG A 171 -3.68 -3.68 5.64
C ARG A 171 -2.24 -3.27 5.31
N GLY A 172 -2.05 -2.24 4.50
CA GLY A 172 -0.70 -1.81 4.12
C GLY A 172 0.11 -1.25 5.28
N ALA A 173 -0.51 -0.49 6.19
CA ALA A 173 0.16 -0.01 7.38
C ALA A 173 0.59 -1.17 8.30
N LEU A 174 -0.25 -2.21 8.43
CA LEU A 174 0.10 -3.41 9.17
C LEU A 174 1.34 -4.11 8.58
N PHE A 175 1.36 -4.38 7.27
CA PHE A 175 2.49 -5.07 6.65
C PHE A 175 3.78 -4.24 6.68
N ARG A 176 3.70 -2.90 6.47
CA ARG A 176 4.86 -2.01 6.66
C ARG A 176 5.37 -2.03 8.10
N LYS A 177 4.46 -2.08 9.08
CA LYS A 177 4.81 -2.20 10.51
C LYS A 177 5.52 -3.53 10.82
N ILE A 178 5.05 -4.64 10.25
CA ILE A 178 5.71 -5.95 10.37
C ILE A 178 7.11 -5.89 9.73
N ARG A 179 7.24 -5.36 8.51
CA ARG A 179 8.54 -5.22 7.82
C ARG A 179 9.54 -4.38 8.63
N LYS A 180 9.09 -3.26 9.18
CA LYS A 180 9.91 -2.37 10.01
C LYS A 180 10.37 -3.04 11.30
N GLY A 181 9.54 -3.91 11.87
CA GLY A 181 9.84 -4.64 13.10
C GLY A 181 10.06 -3.72 14.29
N GLY A 182 11.11 -4.00 15.07
CA GLY A 182 11.50 -3.20 16.25
C GLY A 182 10.44 -3.21 17.36
N GLU A 183 10.39 -2.11 18.12
CA GLU A 183 9.47 -1.96 19.26
C GLU A 183 8.04 -1.60 18.84
N GLU A 184 7.82 -1.10 17.62
CA GLU A 184 6.48 -0.82 17.14
C GLU A 184 5.68 -2.12 16.96
N TYR A 185 6.35 -3.22 16.57
CA TYR A 185 5.74 -4.51 16.32
C TYR A 185 6.21 -5.56 17.33
N MET A 186 5.30 -6.03 18.21
CA MET A 186 5.61 -6.97 19.30
C MET A 186 6.83 -6.53 20.13
N ALA A 187 6.70 -5.40 20.84
CA ALA A 187 7.75 -4.82 21.67
C ALA A 187 8.42 -5.86 22.58
N LEU A 188 9.75 -5.90 22.60
CA LEU A 188 10.49 -6.90 23.38
C LEU A 188 10.14 -6.79 24.87
N GLY A 189 10.00 -5.56 25.37
CA GLY A 189 9.64 -5.30 26.77
C GLY A 189 8.25 -5.85 27.15
N GLU A 190 7.27 -5.75 26.25
CA GLU A 190 5.92 -6.30 26.48
C GLU A 190 5.92 -7.83 26.48
N MET A 191 6.59 -8.42 25.48
CA MET A 191 6.75 -9.87 25.38
C MET A 191 7.51 -10.42 26.59
N ARG A 192 8.56 -9.73 27.05
CA ARG A 192 9.34 -10.11 28.24
C ARG A 192 8.49 -10.13 29.50
N ARG A 193 7.65 -9.12 29.71
CA ARG A 193 6.70 -9.09 30.83
C ARG A 193 5.68 -10.23 30.76
N LEU A 194 5.17 -10.54 29.57
CA LEU A 194 4.26 -11.66 29.37
C LEU A 194 4.94 -13.00 29.68
N MET A 195 6.14 -13.25 29.14
CA MET A 195 6.90 -14.47 29.40
C MET A 195 7.24 -14.61 30.88
N ALA A 196 7.72 -13.55 31.54
CA ALA A 196 8.03 -13.58 32.97
C ALA A 196 6.83 -13.97 33.85
N ARG A 197 5.61 -13.68 33.39
CA ARG A 197 4.37 -14.04 34.11
C ARG A 197 3.88 -15.45 33.82
N VAL A 198 3.99 -15.91 32.56
CA VAL A 198 3.33 -17.15 32.10
C VAL A 198 4.33 -18.30 31.91
N MET A 199 5.53 -18.00 31.42
CA MET A 199 6.60 -18.97 31.13
C MET A 199 7.98 -18.37 31.47
N PRO A 200 8.35 -18.28 32.76
CA PRO A 200 9.60 -17.63 33.18
C PRO A 200 10.86 -18.23 32.52
N SER A 201 10.85 -19.53 32.23
CA SER A 201 11.94 -20.23 31.54
C SER A 201 12.20 -19.73 30.11
N ALA A 202 11.21 -19.14 29.44
CA ALA A 202 11.34 -18.59 28.09
C ALA A 202 12.00 -17.20 28.05
N VAL A 203 12.12 -16.51 29.19
CA VAL A 203 12.65 -15.14 29.26
C VAL A 203 14.11 -15.05 28.78
N GLY A 204 14.90 -16.12 28.99
CA GLY A 204 16.31 -16.16 28.61
C GLY A 204 16.55 -16.18 27.10
N GLY A 205 15.76 -16.96 26.35
CA GLY A 205 15.86 -17.08 24.89
C GLY A 205 15.00 -16.08 24.10
N LEU A 206 14.11 -15.34 24.77
CA LEU A 206 13.10 -14.51 24.12
C LEU A 206 13.66 -13.52 23.10
N GLU A 207 14.76 -12.84 23.40
CA GLU A 207 15.29 -11.80 22.52
C GLU A 207 15.81 -12.37 21.20
N GLU A 208 16.51 -13.50 21.26
CA GLU A 208 17.02 -14.22 20.10
C GLU A 208 15.88 -14.84 19.29
N ASP A 209 15.01 -15.61 19.95
CA ASP A 209 13.89 -16.30 19.29
C ASP A 209 12.91 -15.30 18.64
N LEU A 210 12.56 -14.22 19.34
CA LEU A 210 11.69 -13.17 18.80
C LEU A 210 12.37 -12.41 17.65
N GLY A 211 13.67 -12.16 17.76
CA GLY A 211 14.47 -11.54 16.69
C GLY A 211 14.43 -12.38 15.41
N MET A 212 14.67 -13.68 15.53
CA MET A 212 14.62 -14.63 14.40
C MET A 212 13.23 -14.65 13.75
N LEU A 213 12.17 -14.75 14.56
CA LEU A 213 10.79 -14.76 14.07
C LEU A 213 10.41 -13.46 13.35
N LYS A 214 10.82 -12.31 13.88
CA LYS A 214 10.59 -11.00 13.25
C LYS A 214 11.34 -10.88 11.92
N GLU A 215 12.57 -11.40 11.83
CA GLU A 215 13.33 -11.40 10.59
C GLU A 215 12.68 -12.29 9.52
N CYS A 216 12.22 -13.49 9.88
CA CYS A 216 11.44 -14.32 8.96
C CYS A 216 10.14 -13.63 8.52
N ALA A 217 9.42 -13.02 9.47
CA ALA A 217 8.19 -12.28 9.16
C ALA A 217 8.43 -11.10 8.21
N ARG A 218 9.56 -10.38 8.37
CA ARG A 218 9.99 -9.31 7.47
C ARG A 218 10.11 -9.83 6.03
N GLY A 219 10.76 -10.98 5.84
CA GLY A 219 10.89 -11.60 4.54
C GLY A 219 9.55 -11.95 3.89
N VAL A 220 8.60 -12.49 4.67
CA VAL A 220 7.26 -12.87 4.17
C VAL A 220 6.47 -11.65 3.67
N VAL A 221 6.57 -10.51 4.34
CA VAL A 221 5.78 -9.31 4.00
C VAL A 221 6.50 -8.34 3.07
N GLU A 222 7.72 -8.66 2.63
CA GLU A 222 8.59 -7.72 1.91
C GLU A 222 7.89 -7.11 0.68
N ASP A 223 7.30 -7.96 -0.17
CA ASP A 223 6.61 -7.51 -1.38
C ASP A 223 5.32 -6.72 -1.06
N LEU A 224 4.56 -7.11 -0.04
CA LEU A 224 3.34 -6.41 0.39
C LEU A 224 3.62 -5.03 1.00
N ALA A 225 4.79 -4.87 1.63
CA ALA A 225 5.21 -3.64 2.27
C ALA A 225 5.85 -2.64 1.29
N ARG A 226 6.08 -3.02 0.03
CA ARG A 226 6.64 -2.11 -0.99
C ARG A 226 5.72 -0.94 -1.29
N ASN A 227 6.36 0.17 -1.66
CA ASN A 227 5.69 1.37 -2.12
C ASN A 227 5.98 1.59 -3.60
N GLU A 228 4.96 1.41 -4.44
CA GLU A 228 5.02 1.70 -5.88
C GLU A 228 4.48 3.11 -6.19
N LEU A 229 4.02 3.84 -5.16
CA LEU A 229 3.68 5.26 -5.29
C LEU A 229 4.95 6.10 -5.34
N CYS A 230 4.87 7.21 -6.06
CA CYS A 230 5.85 8.27 -5.95
C CYS A 230 5.63 9.14 -4.69
N LEU A 231 4.42 9.13 -4.12
CA LEU A 231 4.15 9.67 -2.80
C LEU A 231 4.91 8.88 -1.73
N ASP A 232 5.53 9.61 -0.80
CA ASP A 232 6.04 8.99 0.43
C ASP A 232 4.89 8.59 1.36
N VAL A 233 4.82 7.30 1.66
CA VAL A 233 3.79 6.69 2.50
C VAL A 233 4.21 6.62 3.97
N GLU A 234 5.46 6.95 4.28
CA GLU A 234 5.97 6.97 5.65
C GLU A 234 5.26 8.07 6.47
N GLY A 235 4.95 7.76 7.73
CA GLY A 235 4.17 8.64 8.61
C GLY A 235 2.65 8.42 8.59
N GLY A 236 2.16 7.35 7.96
CA GLY A 236 0.80 6.82 8.21
C GLY A 236 -0.34 7.52 7.46
N ARG A 237 -0.05 8.38 6.49
CA ARG A 237 -1.08 9.04 5.66
C ARG A 237 -1.78 8.07 4.70
N VAL A 238 -1.07 7.02 4.28
CA VAL A 238 -1.61 5.95 3.45
C VAL A 238 -1.60 4.67 4.27
N GLY A 239 -2.78 4.12 4.56
CA GLY A 239 -2.92 2.90 5.36
C GLY A 239 -3.16 1.63 4.55
N TYR A 240 -3.58 1.77 3.29
CA TYR A 240 -3.77 0.67 2.36
C TYR A 240 -2.46 0.20 1.72
N LEU A 241 -2.55 -0.91 0.98
CA LEU A 241 -1.47 -1.49 0.20
C LEU A 241 -1.10 -0.58 -0.97
N THR A 242 0.19 -0.49 -1.24
CA THR A 242 0.76 0.40 -2.26
C THR A 242 1.70 -0.33 -3.20
N CYS A 243 1.72 -1.67 -3.13
CA CYS A 243 2.58 -2.54 -3.91
C CYS A 243 1.95 -2.98 -5.24
N VAL A 244 0.89 -2.30 -5.69
CA VAL A 244 0.20 -2.62 -6.95
C VAL A 244 1.13 -2.30 -8.12
N LYS A 245 1.38 -3.30 -8.96
CA LYS A 245 2.15 -3.11 -10.19
C LYS A 245 1.22 -2.74 -11.34
N VAL A 246 1.46 -1.58 -11.95
CA VAL A 246 0.74 -1.08 -13.12
C VAL A 246 1.59 -1.35 -14.37
N GLY A 247 1.15 -2.28 -15.20
CA GLY A 247 1.81 -2.67 -16.44
C GLY A 247 1.38 -1.81 -17.62
N ARG A 248 1.98 -2.06 -18.80
CA ARG A 248 1.63 -1.34 -20.04
C ARG A 248 0.22 -1.70 -20.52
N GLU A 249 -0.17 -2.94 -20.28
CA GLU A 249 -1.48 -3.53 -20.58
C GLU A 249 -2.61 -2.91 -19.75
N ASP A 250 -2.28 -2.32 -18.60
CA ASP A 250 -3.25 -1.66 -17.73
C ASP A 250 -3.54 -0.21 -18.17
N VAL A 251 -2.71 0.36 -19.06
CA VAL A 251 -2.80 1.75 -19.51
C VAL A 251 -3.63 1.84 -20.81
N PRO A 252 -4.82 2.45 -20.80
CA PRO A 252 -5.77 2.39 -21.93
C PRO A 252 -5.21 2.86 -23.28
N TRP A 253 -4.43 3.94 -23.30
CA TRP A 253 -3.83 4.49 -24.52
C TRP A 253 -2.55 3.77 -24.97
N ARG A 254 -2.05 2.81 -24.19
CA ARG A 254 -0.90 1.96 -24.58
C ARG A 254 -1.33 0.60 -25.08
N ALA A 255 -2.44 0.08 -24.55
CA ALA A 255 -3.02 -1.19 -24.97
C ALA A 255 -3.63 -1.13 -26.38
N GLY A 256 -3.88 0.06 -26.93
CA GLY A 256 -4.44 0.29 -28.26
C GLY A 256 -3.54 1.12 -29.17
N GLY A 257 -2.57 0.48 -29.83
CA GLY A 257 -1.89 1.02 -31.02
C GLY A 257 -2.80 1.08 -32.25
N LYS A 258 -4.04 1.53 -32.10
CA LYS A 258 -4.86 2.08 -33.19
C LYS A 258 -5.27 3.46 -32.72
N GLY A 259 -4.72 4.46 -33.41
CA GLY A 259 -5.06 5.85 -33.18
C GLY A 259 -6.57 6.05 -33.16
N LEU A 260 -6.99 6.98 -32.31
CA LEU A 260 -8.22 7.73 -32.53
C LEU A 260 -8.02 8.55 -33.81
N ASP A 261 -8.31 7.91 -34.95
CA ASP A 261 -8.68 8.57 -36.20
C ASP A 261 -10.20 8.41 -36.39
#